data_AF-A0A537W626-F1
#
_entry.id   AF-A0A537W626-F1
#
_cell.length_a   1.000
_cell.length_b   1.000
_cell.length_c   1.000
_cell.angle_alpha   90.00
_cell.angle_beta   90.00
_cell.angle_gamma   90.00
#
_symmetry.space_group_name_H-M   'P 1'
#
loop_
_entity.id
_entity.type
_entity.pdbx_description
1 polymer ?
#
loop_
_entity_poly.entity_id
_entity_poly.type
_entity_poly.pdbx_seq_one_letter_code
_entity_poly.pdbx_strand_id
1 'polypeptide(L)'
;MLNSRGGIECDFTVTRVEEELFSIVTGTAFGNRDLSWIRRHAPTDGSVRCSDATARWACFAIWGPRAREIVSPLTDDPLDFGYMRMRELALGDVPVRALRVTFVGELGWELYCPTEYGAGLWSTLWHAGSEHGLLAGGYRAIDSLRLEKGYRVWAADITPDDTPHEAGLGFCV
;
A
#
# COMPACT_ATOMS: atom_id res chain seq x y z
N MET A 1 10.51 4.48 -9.85
CA MET A 1 11.95 4.55 -10.25
C MET A 1 12.04 4.50 -11.77
N LEU A 2 13.04 5.16 -12.38
CA LEU A 2 13.20 5.24 -13.83
C LEU A 2 14.48 4.55 -14.32
N ASN A 3 14.50 4.11 -15.58
CA ASN A 3 15.73 3.69 -16.26
C ASN A 3 16.48 4.88 -16.88
N SER A 4 17.64 4.62 -17.47
CA SER A 4 18.50 5.64 -18.09
C SER A 4 17.88 6.37 -19.28
N ARG A 5 16.79 5.83 -19.86
CA ARG A 5 16.00 6.49 -20.92
C ARG A 5 14.82 7.31 -20.38
N GLY A 6 14.62 7.33 -19.05
CA GLY A 6 13.49 7.98 -18.40
C GLY A 6 12.22 7.12 -18.33
N GLY A 7 12.28 5.85 -18.73
CA GLY A 7 11.14 4.95 -18.71
C GLY A 7 10.84 4.38 -17.32
N ILE A 8 9.58 4.05 -17.04
CA ILE A 8 9.08 3.66 -15.71
C ILE A 8 9.46 2.21 -15.38
N GLU A 9 10.45 2.06 -14.51
CA GLU A 9 10.89 0.75 -14.04
C GLU A 9 10.06 0.22 -12.89
N CYS A 10 9.65 1.06 -11.94
CA CYS A 10 8.85 0.63 -10.80
C CYS A 10 7.81 1.68 -10.46
N ASP A 11 6.61 1.22 -10.12
CA ASP A 11 5.55 1.98 -9.47
C ASP A 11 5.23 1.31 -8.12
N PHE A 12 5.60 1.98 -7.04
CA PHE A 12 5.46 1.45 -5.68
C PHE A 12 5.26 2.59 -4.68
N THR A 13 4.75 2.24 -3.51
CA THR A 13 4.64 3.16 -2.38
C THR A 13 5.85 3.03 -1.48
N VAL A 14 6.52 4.15 -1.17
CA VAL A 14 7.60 4.23 -0.18
C VAL A 14 7.06 4.88 1.09
N THR A 15 7.13 4.16 2.20
CA THR A 15 6.77 4.68 3.53
C THR A 15 8.04 4.78 4.39
N ARG A 16 8.35 5.98 4.88
CA ARG A 16 9.37 6.15 5.93
C ARG A 16 8.76 5.71 7.26
N VAL A 17 9.27 4.62 7.82
CA VAL A 17 8.77 4.01 9.07
C VAL A 17 9.52 4.59 10.26
N GLU A 18 10.84 4.73 10.14
CA GLU A 18 11.72 5.38 11.11
C GLU A 18 12.71 6.28 10.38
N GLU A 19 13.60 6.97 11.11
CA GLU A 19 14.57 7.89 10.52
C GLU A 19 15.40 7.23 9.41
N GLU A 20 15.85 5.98 9.62
CA GLU A 20 16.68 5.23 8.68
C GLU A 20 16.00 3.94 8.16
N LEU A 21 14.69 3.78 8.40
CA LEU A 21 13.94 2.59 8.00
C LEU A 21 12.81 2.95 7.04
N PHE A 22 12.81 2.32 5.87
CA PHE A 22 11.81 2.51 4.82
C PHE A 22 11.15 1.18 4.47
N SER A 23 9.83 1.21 4.31
CA SER A 23 9.03 0.11 3.77
C SER A 23 8.62 0.44 2.34
N ILE A 24 8.77 -0.53 1.43
CA ILE A 24 8.38 -0.40 0.03
C ILE A 24 7.32 -1.46 -0.26
N VAL A 25 6.18 -1.02 -0.77
CA VAL A 25 5.08 -1.89 -1.19
C VAL A 25 4.90 -1.75 -2.70
N THR A 26 5.08 -2.88 -3.41
CA THR A 26 4.89 -2.99 -4.86
C THR A 26 3.81 -4.02 -5.19
N GLY A 27 3.42 -4.11 -6.46
CA GLY A 27 2.46 -5.09 -6.94
C GLY A 27 2.91 -6.53 -6.69
N THR A 28 1.96 -7.41 -6.38
CA THR A 28 2.20 -8.80 -5.96
C THR A 28 3.10 -9.60 -6.91
N ALA A 29 3.01 -9.35 -8.22
CA ALA A 29 3.81 -10.06 -9.22
C ALA A 29 5.23 -9.49 -9.42
N PHE A 30 5.55 -8.35 -8.81
CA PHE A 30 6.74 -7.56 -9.15
C PHE A 30 7.80 -7.49 -8.03
N GLY A 31 7.52 -8.07 -6.85
CA GLY A 31 8.42 -8.02 -5.69
C GLY A 31 9.87 -8.40 -5.99
N ASN A 32 10.11 -9.54 -6.65
CA ASN A 32 11.46 -9.98 -7.03
C ASN A 32 12.15 -9.04 -8.02
N ARG A 33 11.37 -8.54 -8.99
CA ARG A 33 11.88 -7.66 -10.05
C ARG A 33 12.32 -6.33 -9.46
N ASP A 34 11.46 -5.71 -8.65
CA ASP A 34 11.71 -4.41 -8.05
C ASP A 34 12.82 -4.49 -7.00
N LEU A 35 12.85 -5.55 -6.18
CA LEU A 35 13.95 -5.79 -5.25
C LEU A 35 15.29 -5.98 -5.97
N SER A 36 15.29 -6.67 -7.12
CA SER A 36 16.49 -6.82 -7.95
C SER A 36 16.96 -5.48 -8.50
N TRP A 37 16.03 -4.66 -8.98
CA TRP A 37 16.32 -3.31 -9.48
C TRP A 37 16.91 -2.42 -8.39
N ILE A 38 16.29 -2.39 -7.20
CA ILE A 38 16.79 -1.62 -6.05
C ILE A 38 18.19 -2.08 -5.66
N ARG A 39 18.41 -3.39 -5.49
CA ARG A 39 19.72 -3.94 -5.09
C ARG A 39 20.83 -3.62 -6.09
N ARG A 40 20.52 -3.63 -7.38
CA ARG A 40 21.49 -3.29 -8.44
C ARG A 40 21.98 -1.84 -8.35
N HIS A 41 21.13 -0.95 -7.84
CA HIS A 41 21.43 0.50 -7.73
C HIS A 41 21.76 0.93 -6.30
N ALA A 42 21.72 0.02 -5.32
CA ALA A 42 22.09 0.31 -3.94
C ALA A 42 23.61 0.46 -3.80
N PRO A 43 24.08 1.31 -2.86
CA PRO A 43 25.50 1.39 -2.52
C PRO A 43 26.07 0.03 -2.11
N THR A 44 27.30 -0.26 -2.56
CA THR A 44 27.99 -1.53 -2.24
C THR A 44 28.82 -1.45 -0.96
N ASP A 45 28.88 -0.29 -0.31
CA ASP A 45 29.63 -0.04 0.93
C ASP A 45 28.92 -0.56 2.20
N GLY A 46 27.72 -1.13 2.05
CA GLY A 46 26.93 -1.69 3.14
C GLY A 46 26.13 -0.67 3.94
N SER A 47 26.11 0.61 3.52
CA SER A 47 25.31 1.68 4.14
C SER A 47 23.80 1.43 4.05
N VAL A 48 23.35 0.71 3.02
CA VAL A 48 21.94 0.38 2.80
C VAL A 48 21.78 -1.14 2.72
N ARG A 49 20.76 -1.67 3.39
CA ARG A 49 20.37 -3.08 3.33
C ARG A 49 18.95 -3.20 2.80
N CYS A 50 18.76 -4.00 1.76
CA CYS A 50 17.45 -4.27 1.17
C CYS A 50 17.11 -5.76 1.33
N SER A 51 16.05 -6.05 2.08
CA SER A 51 15.54 -7.40 2.32
C SER A 51 14.08 -7.50 1.90
N ASP A 52 13.69 -8.70 1.46
CA ASP A 52 12.30 -9.03 1.25
C ASP A 52 11.63 -9.31 2.60
N ALA A 53 10.57 -8.56 2.90
CA ALA A 53 9.75 -8.73 4.09
C ALA A 53 8.32 -9.19 3.78
N THR A 54 8.02 -9.56 2.53
CA THR A 54 6.66 -9.88 2.04
C THR A 54 5.96 -10.90 2.93
N ALA A 55 6.63 -12.00 3.28
CA ALA A 55 6.03 -13.06 4.11
C ALA A 55 5.78 -12.66 5.58
N ARG A 56 6.36 -11.54 6.04
CA ARG A 56 6.22 -11.08 7.43
C ARG A 56 4.95 -10.27 7.66
N TRP A 57 4.31 -9.79 6.59
CA TRP A 57 3.18 -8.89 6.69
C TRP A 57 1.95 -9.44 5.97
N ALA A 58 0.81 -9.36 6.63
CA ALA A 58 -0.50 -9.38 5.99
C ALA A 58 -0.95 -7.93 5.74
N CYS A 59 -1.72 -7.72 4.68
CA CYS A 59 -2.31 -6.41 4.35
C CYS A 59 -3.79 -6.57 4.02
N PHE A 60 -4.62 -5.75 4.66
CA PHE A 60 -6.02 -5.57 4.29
C PHE A 60 -6.30 -4.10 4.01
N ALA A 61 -6.97 -3.83 2.89
CA ALA A 61 -7.47 -2.52 2.57
C ALA A 61 -8.91 -2.38 3.06
N ILE A 62 -9.18 -1.31 3.81
CA ILE A 62 -10.54 -0.88 4.14
C ILE A 62 -10.80 0.46 3.48
N TRP A 63 -11.54 0.43 2.37
CA TRP A 63 -11.83 1.60 1.55
C TRP A 63 -13.34 1.78 1.39
N GLY A 64 -13.77 3.04 1.40
CA GLY A 64 -15.15 3.46 1.21
C GLY A 64 -15.56 4.57 2.17
N PRO A 65 -16.72 5.20 1.93
CA PRO A 65 -17.18 6.34 2.73
C PRO A 65 -17.37 6.01 4.22
N ARG A 66 -17.76 4.75 4.52
CA ARG A 66 -17.93 4.26 5.90
C ARG A 66 -16.66 3.65 6.52
N ALA A 67 -15.51 3.68 5.83
CA ALA A 67 -14.28 3.09 6.36
C ALA A 67 -13.91 3.64 7.73
N ARG A 68 -14.09 4.96 7.94
CA ARG A 68 -13.84 5.58 9.25
C ARG A 68 -14.82 5.13 10.31
N GLU A 69 -16.12 5.05 9.99
CA GLU A 69 -17.15 4.56 10.92
C GLU A 69 -16.87 3.13 11.39
N ILE A 70 -16.32 2.29 10.51
CA ILE A 70 -15.98 0.90 10.81
C ILE A 70 -14.71 0.80 11.66
N VAL A 71 -13.68 1.60 11.37
CA VAL A 71 -12.38 1.52 12.05
C VAL A 71 -12.37 2.28 13.38
N SER A 72 -13.09 3.39 13.50
CA SER A 72 -13.09 4.24 14.70
C SER A 72 -13.45 3.49 16.00
N PRO A 73 -14.45 2.60 16.05
CA PRO A 73 -14.76 1.86 17.28
C PRO A 73 -13.74 0.79 17.65
N LEU A 74 -12.81 0.46 16.75
CA LEU A 74 -11.80 -0.57 16.96
C LEU A 74 -10.52 -0.06 17.63
N THR A 75 -10.39 1.26 17.82
CA THR A 75 -9.15 1.86 18.30
C THR A 75 -9.40 3.14 19.08
N ASP A 76 -8.59 3.34 20.13
CA ASP A 76 -8.51 4.62 20.82
C ASP A 76 -7.50 5.57 20.15
N ASP A 77 -6.70 5.07 19.19
CA ASP A 77 -5.69 5.85 18.50
C ASP A 77 -6.29 6.85 17.50
N PRO A 78 -5.68 8.04 17.35
CA PRO A 78 -6.19 9.06 16.45
C PRO A 78 -6.03 8.70 14.96
N LEU A 79 -7.17 8.67 14.26
CA LEU A 79 -7.28 8.40 12.81
C LEU A 79 -7.28 9.66 11.93
N ASP A 80 -6.90 10.81 12.49
CA ASP A 80 -6.97 12.15 11.88
C ASP A 80 -5.74 12.54 11.05
N PHE A 81 -4.83 11.58 10.81
CA PHE A 81 -3.63 11.82 10.02
C PHE A 81 -3.92 12.00 8.52
N GLY A 82 -3.10 12.81 7.86
CA GLY A 82 -3.26 13.22 6.46
C GLY A 82 -3.10 12.06 5.45
N TYR A 83 -3.52 12.29 4.21
CA TYR A 83 -3.27 11.37 3.11
C TYR A 83 -1.75 11.15 2.92
N MET A 84 -1.35 9.93 2.54
CA MET A 84 0.07 9.51 2.45
C MET A 84 0.84 9.65 3.77
N ARG A 85 0.15 9.50 4.90
CA ARG A 85 0.76 9.35 6.24
C ARG A 85 0.45 7.98 6.81
N MET A 86 1.40 7.47 7.58
CA MET A 86 1.29 6.20 8.29
C MET A 86 1.33 6.48 9.79
N ARG A 87 0.56 5.69 10.55
CA ARG A 87 0.68 5.57 12.00
C ARG A 87 0.67 4.10 12.40
N GLU A 88 1.43 3.80 13.45
CA GLU A 88 1.27 2.55 14.18
C GLU A 88 0.15 2.73 15.21
N LEU A 89 -0.80 1.78 15.23
CA LEU A 89 -1.96 1.79 16.10
C LEU A 89 -2.45 0.36 16.36
N ALA A 90 -3.39 0.18 17.27
CA ALA A 90 -4.05 -1.11 17.52
C ALA A 90 -5.50 -1.11 17.04
N LEU A 91 -5.92 -2.18 16.35
CA LEU A 91 -7.32 -2.44 16.02
C LEU A 91 -7.81 -3.67 16.81
N GLY A 92 -8.52 -3.43 17.91
CA GLY A 92 -8.70 -4.43 18.96
C GLY A 92 -7.33 -4.88 19.49
N ASP A 93 -7.10 -6.19 19.51
CA ASP A 93 -5.82 -6.78 19.97
C ASP A 93 -4.75 -6.87 18.87
N VAL A 94 -5.00 -6.31 17.68
CA VAL A 94 -4.09 -6.46 16.53
C VAL A 94 -3.26 -5.19 16.32
N PRO A 95 -1.93 -5.24 16.45
CA PRO A 95 -1.07 -4.13 16.09
C PRO A 95 -1.03 -3.98 14.56
N VAL A 96 -1.22 -2.75 14.08
CA VAL A 96 -1.19 -2.43 12.65
C VAL A 96 -0.36 -1.18 12.37
N ARG A 97 0.26 -1.18 11.19
CA ARG A 97 0.64 0.05 10.50
C ARG A 97 -0.52 0.46 9.60
N ALA A 98 -1.20 1.53 9.97
CA ALA A 98 -2.29 2.11 9.19
C ALA A 98 -1.73 3.20 8.27
N LEU A 99 -1.66 2.91 6.97
CA LEU A 99 -1.26 3.85 5.94
C LEU A 99 -2.51 4.43 5.27
N ARG A 100 -2.69 5.75 5.35
CA ARG A 100 -3.83 6.43 4.69
C ARG A 100 -3.53 6.61 3.21
N VAL A 101 -3.80 5.55 2.45
CA VAL A 101 -3.66 5.47 1.00
C VAL A 101 -4.79 4.61 0.42
N THR A 102 -5.05 4.74 -0.87
CA THR A 102 -6.10 3.97 -1.56
C THR A 102 -5.71 3.71 -3.00
N PHE A 103 -6.15 2.56 -3.52
CA PHE A 103 -6.12 2.25 -4.95
C PHE A 103 -7.50 2.30 -5.60
N VAL A 104 -8.53 2.73 -4.87
CA VAL A 104 -9.90 2.90 -5.40
C VAL A 104 -10.38 4.36 -5.31
N GLY A 105 -9.53 5.26 -4.83
CA GLY A 105 -9.78 6.72 -4.74
C GLY A 105 -10.81 7.13 -3.70
N GLU A 106 -11.23 6.21 -2.84
CA GLU A 106 -12.13 6.48 -1.73
C GLU A 106 -11.38 6.58 -0.39
N LEU A 107 -12.03 7.18 0.62
CA LEU A 107 -11.50 7.24 1.97
C LEU A 107 -11.12 5.84 2.47
N GLY A 108 -9.98 5.72 3.14
CA GLY A 108 -9.65 4.53 3.89
C GLY A 108 -8.16 4.37 4.14
N TRP A 109 -7.78 3.14 4.48
CA TRP A 109 -6.42 2.78 4.86
C TRP A 109 -6.04 1.42 4.29
N GLU A 110 -4.75 1.26 4.02
CA GLU A 110 -4.10 -0.04 4.00
C GLU A 110 -3.59 -0.35 5.40
N LEU A 111 -3.97 -1.52 5.92
CA LEU A 111 -3.69 -1.96 7.28
C LEU A 111 -2.74 -3.14 7.22
N TYR A 112 -1.48 -2.90 7.63
CA TYR A 112 -0.43 -3.91 7.63
C TYR A 112 -0.23 -4.44 9.04
N CYS A 113 -0.35 -5.75 9.25
CA CYS A 113 -0.04 -6.42 10.52
C CYS A 113 0.99 -7.53 10.30
N PRO A 114 1.71 -7.97 11.34
CA PRO A 114 2.48 -9.20 11.25
C PRO A 114 1.57 -10.37 10.81
N THR A 115 2.07 -11.23 9.93
CA THR A 115 1.27 -12.28 9.26
C THR A 115 0.47 -13.15 10.24
N GLU A 116 1.03 -13.44 11.42
CA GLU A 116 0.39 -14.20 12.49
C GLU A 116 -0.92 -13.57 13.02
N TYR A 117 -1.06 -12.24 12.90
CA TYR A 117 -2.30 -11.53 13.27
C TYR A 117 -3.30 -11.43 12.12
N GLY A 118 -2.97 -11.85 10.90
CA GLY A 118 -3.79 -11.60 9.70
C GLY A 118 -5.22 -12.12 9.83
N ALA A 119 -5.41 -13.34 10.36
CA ALA A 119 -6.74 -13.90 10.58
C ALA A 119 -7.55 -13.13 11.65
N GLY A 120 -6.85 -12.63 12.68
CA GLY A 120 -7.42 -11.78 13.72
C GLY A 120 -7.89 -10.45 13.13
N LEU A 121 -7.01 -9.77 12.37
CA LEU A 121 -7.34 -8.50 11.74
C LEU A 121 -8.55 -8.61 10.80
N TRP A 122 -8.58 -9.65 9.96
CA TRP A 122 -9.72 -9.92 9.09
C TRP A 122 -11.01 -10.06 9.90
N SER A 123 -11.00 -10.88 10.96
CA SER A 123 -12.17 -11.15 11.78
C SER A 123 -12.68 -9.90 12.51
N THR A 124 -11.76 -9.09 13.03
CA THR A 124 -12.04 -7.80 13.68
C THR A 124 -12.72 -6.83 12.71
N LEU A 125 -12.15 -6.64 11.52
CA LEU A 125 -12.72 -5.76 10.49
C LEU A 125 -14.08 -6.26 10.00
N TRP A 126 -14.20 -7.58 9.77
CA TRP A 126 -15.43 -8.19 9.26
C TRP A 126 -16.59 -8.03 10.23
N HIS A 127 -16.37 -8.30 11.53
CA HIS A 127 -17.40 -8.12 12.55
C HIS A 127 -17.82 -6.65 12.68
N ALA A 128 -16.86 -5.73 12.80
CA ALA A 128 -17.16 -4.31 12.93
C ALA A 128 -17.88 -3.76 11.70
N GLY A 129 -17.54 -4.23 10.50
CA GLY A 129 -18.12 -3.74 9.26
C GLY A 129 -19.47 -4.34 8.88
N SER A 130 -19.87 -5.46 9.48
CA SER A 130 -21.08 -6.21 9.08
C SER A 130 -22.35 -5.36 9.13
N GLU A 131 -22.56 -4.62 10.23
CA GLU A 131 -23.72 -3.72 10.38
C GLU A 131 -23.65 -2.50 9.44
N HIS A 132 -22.45 -2.14 9.00
CA HIS A 132 -22.21 -1.09 8.01
C HIS A 132 -22.22 -1.64 6.57
N GLY A 133 -22.70 -2.87 6.34
CA GLY A 133 -22.77 -3.47 5.01
C GLY A 133 -21.39 -3.61 4.33
N LEU A 134 -20.35 -3.88 5.11
CA LEU A 134 -19.02 -4.19 4.59
C LEU A 134 -19.08 -5.42 3.68
N LEU A 135 -18.38 -5.35 2.56
CA LEU A 135 -18.26 -6.43 1.60
C LEU A 135 -16.79 -6.72 1.31
N ALA A 136 -16.46 -8.00 1.11
CA ALA A 136 -15.15 -8.41 0.65
C ALA A 136 -15.01 -8.11 -0.85
N GLY A 137 -14.07 -7.22 -1.19
CA GLY A 137 -13.73 -6.88 -2.58
C GLY A 137 -12.48 -7.63 -3.05
N GLY A 138 -12.56 -8.29 -4.20
CA GLY A 138 -11.41 -8.89 -4.87
C GLY A 138 -10.82 -8.00 -5.96
N TYR A 139 -9.76 -8.48 -6.61
CA TYR A 139 -9.02 -7.74 -7.66
C TYR A 139 -9.90 -7.19 -8.79
N ARG A 140 -10.96 -7.88 -9.21
CA ARG A 140 -11.85 -7.40 -10.28
C ARG A 140 -12.64 -6.14 -9.89
N ALA A 141 -13.07 -6.05 -8.64
CA ALA A 141 -13.74 -4.85 -8.13
C ALA A 141 -12.73 -3.70 -8.02
N ILE A 142 -11.54 -3.98 -7.49
CA ILE A 142 -10.45 -3.00 -7.36
C ILE A 142 -10.05 -2.47 -8.75
N ASP A 143 -9.89 -3.34 -9.76
CA ASP A 143 -9.52 -2.95 -11.11
C ASP A 143 -10.59 -2.08 -11.79
N SER A 144 -11.87 -2.34 -11.53
CA SER A 144 -12.95 -1.48 -12.04
C SER A 144 -12.89 -0.08 -11.39
N LEU A 145 -12.74 -0.02 -10.07
CA LEU A 145 -12.73 1.24 -9.31
C LEU A 145 -11.50 2.09 -9.62
N ARG A 146 -10.31 1.47 -9.70
CA ARG A 146 -9.07 2.19 -10.01
C ARG A 146 -9.12 2.83 -11.41
N LEU A 147 -9.78 2.17 -12.37
CA LEU A 147 -9.99 2.71 -13.71
C LEU A 147 -10.86 3.96 -13.70
N GLU A 148 -11.93 3.99 -12.91
CA GLU A 148 -12.78 5.19 -12.75
C GLU A 148 -12.00 6.39 -12.19
N LYS A 149 -10.97 6.14 -11.38
CA LYS A 149 -10.08 7.18 -10.84
C LYS A 149 -8.90 7.50 -11.74
N GLY A 150 -8.73 6.76 -12.84
CA GLY A 150 -7.58 6.88 -13.72
C GLY A 150 -6.26 6.47 -13.06
N TYR A 151 -6.26 5.56 -12.09
CA TYR A 151 -5.01 5.04 -11.54
C TYR A 151 -4.39 4.02 -12.49
N ARG A 152 -3.06 4.13 -12.66
CA ARG A 152 -2.27 3.26 -13.51
C ARG A 152 -1.78 2.05 -12.72
N VAL A 153 -1.63 0.93 -13.41
CA VAL A 153 -1.03 -0.31 -12.93
C VAL A 153 0.19 -0.60 -13.79
N TRP A 154 1.33 -0.77 -13.13
CA TRP A 154 2.56 -1.18 -13.79
C TRP A 154 2.41 -2.55 -14.47
N ALA A 155 2.95 -2.69 -15.69
CA ALA A 155 2.78 -3.78 -16.65
C ALA A 155 1.42 -3.89 -17.37
N ALA A 156 0.43 -3.06 -17.01
CA ALA A 156 -0.85 -3.00 -17.74
C ALA A 156 -1.03 -1.66 -18.46
N ASP A 157 -0.87 -0.54 -17.74
CA ASP A 157 -1.07 0.80 -18.29
C ASP A 157 0.25 1.54 -18.53
N ILE A 158 1.32 1.15 -17.81
CA ILE A 158 2.65 1.76 -17.87
C ILE A 158 3.74 0.69 -17.83
N THR A 159 4.82 0.94 -18.55
CA THR A 159 5.93 0.01 -18.73
C THR A 159 7.28 0.75 -18.75
N PRO A 160 8.43 0.03 -18.80
CA PRO A 160 9.74 0.66 -18.98
C PRO A 160 9.95 1.42 -20.30
N ASP A 161 9.01 1.34 -21.24
CA ASP A 161 9.02 2.09 -22.48
C ASP A 161 8.24 3.41 -22.39
N ASP A 162 7.47 3.60 -21.31
CA ASP A 162 6.71 4.81 -21.04
C ASP A 162 7.43 5.69 -20.01
N THR A 163 7.51 6.98 -20.30
CA THR A 163 7.95 8.04 -19.41
C THR A 163 6.81 8.50 -18.49
N PRO A 164 7.10 9.04 -17.30
CA PRO A 164 6.05 9.57 -16.44
C PRO A 164 5.21 10.68 -17.08
N HIS A 165 5.81 11.51 -17.94
CA HIS A 165 5.09 12.61 -18.57
C HIS A 165 4.06 12.13 -19.59
N GLU A 166 4.39 11.15 -20.44
CA GLU A 166 3.43 10.59 -21.39
C GLU A 166 2.34 9.77 -20.71
N ALA A 167 2.66 9.11 -19.59
CA ALA A 167 1.71 8.37 -18.78
C ALA A 167 0.74 9.26 -17.96
N GLY A 168 0.98 10.57 -17.89
CA GLY A 168 0.22 11.52 -17.06
C GLY A 168 0.59 11.46 -15.57
N LEU A 169 1.77 10.95 -15.24
CA LEU A 169 2.32 10.78 -13.89
C LEU A 169 3.34 11.87 -13.51
N GLY A 170 3.32 13.03 -14.18
CA GLY A 170 4.24 14.14 -13.88
C GLY A 170 4.09 14.75 -12.48
N PHE A 171 3.07 14.37 -11.70
CA PHE A 171 2.86 14.86 -10.33
C PHE A 171 3.80 14.19 -9.30
N CYS A 172 4.49 13.11 -9.66
CA CYS A 172 5.38 12.35 -8.79
C CYS A 172 6.83 12.27 -9.29
N VAL A 173 7.23 13.22 -10.15
CA VAL A 173 8.58 13.34 -10.74
C VAL A 173 9.22 14.67 -10.36
#